data_AF-A0A2T3N097-F1
#
_entry.id   AF-A0A2T3N097-F1
#
_cell.length_a   1.000
_cell.length_b   1.000
_cell.length_c   1.000
_cell.angle_alpha   90.00
_cell.angle_beta   90.00
_cell.angle_gamma   90.00
#
_symmetry.space_group_name_H-M   'P 1'
#
loop_
_entity.id
_entity.type
_entity.pdbx_description
1 polymer ?
#
loop_
_entity_poly.entity_id
_entity_poly.type
_entity_poly.pdbx_seq_one_letter_code
_entity_poly.pdbx_strand_id
1 'polypeptide(L)'
;MYGVIPDKNAVNAFYGRVPCVDKSEGYKTCYFSLSSYSSPYEAACKWVNKEGVETWGLTRWLMIKAGKLRRMRSLSHSVTVKPVVQHNEQPDGSIIEYTSFVVRWYDDDLVETTKWFGAKRWGTLEKAEIAAHQFAAQKRAEHTGGELHLPESLT
;
A
#
# COMPACT_ATOMS: atom_id res chain seq x y z
N MET A 1 -14.30 -3.06 -3.58
CA MET A 1 -13.71 -4.43 -3.57
C MET A 1 -13.56 -4.86 -5.02
N TYR A 2 -12.38 -5.35 -5.41
CA TYR A 2 -12.03 -5.77 -6.77
C TYR A 2 -11.64 -7.26 -6.76
N GLY A 3 -11.61 -7.89 -7.94
CA GLY A 3 -11.44 -9.32 -8.09
C GLY A 3 -12.73 -10.01 -8.53
N VAL A 4 -12.83 -11.31 -8.26
CA VAL A 4 -14.05 -12.10 -8.51
C VAL A 4 -14.90 -12.08 -7.25
N ILE A 5 -16.14 -11.63 -7.37
CA ILE A 5 -17.07 -11.42 -6.25
C ILE A 5 -18.31 -12.27 -6.49
N PRO A 6 -18.71 -13.15 -5.56
CA PRO A 6 -19.92 -13.94 -5.72
C PRO A 6 -21.17 -13.03 -5.69
N ASP A 7 -22.13 -13.32 -6.55
CA ASP A 7 -23.46 -12.73 -6.47
C ASP A 7 -24.21 -13.36 -5.30
N LYS A 8 -24.68 -12.55 -4.35
CA LYS A 8 -25.41 -13.04 -3.18
C LYS A 8 -26.82 -13.49 -3.51
N ASN A 9 -27.35 -13.06 -4.65
CA ASN A 9 -28.74 -13.31 -5.06
C ASN A 9 -28.86 -14.43 -6.09
N ALA A 10 -27.74 -14.97 -6.59
CA ALA A 10 -27.72 -15.96 -7.65
C ALA A 10 -26.69 -17.07 -7.40
N VAL A 11 -27.13 -18.32 -7.53
CA VAL A 11 -26.27 -19.49 -7.39
C VAL A 11 -25.31 -19.58 -8.57
N ASN A 12 -24.02 -19.80 -8.30
CA ASN A 12 -22.97 -19.92 -9.31
C ASN A 12 -22.89 -18.71 -10.27
N ALA A 13 -23.15 -17.52 -9.75
CA ALA A 13 -22.94 -16.28 -10.45
C ALA A 13 -21.89 -15.40 -9.76
N PHE A 14 -21.11 -14.68 -10.56
CA PHE A 14 -19.99 -13.88 -10.11
C PHE A 14 -19.90 -12.57 -10.88
N TYR A 15 -19.46 -11.52 -10.20
CA TYR A 15 -19.01 -10.28 -10.80
C TYR A 15 -17.48 -10.26 -10.85
N GLY A 16 -16.92 -10.08 -12.03
CA GLY A 16 -15.53 -9.63 -12.17
C GLY A 16 -15.48 -8.12 -12.02
N ARG A 17 -14.65 -7.60 -11.10
CA ARG A 17 -14.41 -6.16 -10.94
C ARG A 17 -12.93 -5.80 -11.03
N VAL A 18 -12.60 -4.88 -11.92
CA VAL A 18 -11.24 -4.33 -12.10
C VAL A 18 -11.31 -2.81 -11.86
N PRO A 19 -10.45 -2.22 -11.00
CA PRO A 19 -10.42 -0.77 -10.82
C PRO A 19 -10.11 -0.06 -12.14
N CYS A 20 -10.74 1.08 -12.43
CA CYS A 20 -10.54 1.82 -13.67
C CYS A 20 -10.83 3.31 -13.48
N VAL A 21 -9.87 4.17 -13.84
CA VAL A 21 -9.98 5.65 -13.73
C VAL A 21 -11.05 6.24 -14.63
N ASP A 22 -11.27 5.64 -15.80
CA ASP A 22 -12.12 6.22 -16.83
C ASP A 22 -13.62 5.94 -16.61
N LYS A 23 -13.96 5.26 -15.51
CA LYS A 23 -15.34 4.91 -15.15
C LYS A 23 -15.78 5.73 -13.95
N SER A 24 -16.97 6.30 -14.03
CA SER A 24 -17.59 7.07 -12.95
C SER A 24 -17.74 6.26 -11.65
N GLU A 25 -17.96 4.95 -11.75
CA GLU A 25 -18.04 4.04 -10.60
C GLU A 25 -16.66 3.63 -10.07
N GLY A 26 -15.58 3.97 -10.76
CA GLY A 26 -14.20 3.58 -10.42
C GLY A 26 -13.84 2.14 -10.77
N TYR A 27 -14.74 1.39 -11.44
CA TYR A 27 -14.52 -0.01 -11.81
C TYR A 27 -15.06 -0.35 -13.20
N LYS A 28 -14.36 -1.24 -13.90
CA LYS A 28 -14.94 -2.10 -14.94
C LYS A 28 -15.56 -3.32 -14.28
N THR A 29 -16.81 -3.62 -14.61
CA THR A 29 -17.55 -4.76 -14.07
C THR A 29 -18.06 -5.65 -15.20
N CYS A 30 -17.96 -6.97 -15.04
CA CYS A 30 -18.58 -7.95 -15.93
C CYS A 30 -19.26 -9.06 -15.12
N TYR A 31 -20.38 -9.57 -15.62
CA TYR A 31 -21.19 -10.59 -14.95
C TYR A 31 -21.02 -11.96 -15.60
N PHE A 32 -20.87 -12.98 -14.77
CA PHE A 32 -20.64 -14.36 -15.18
C PHE A 32 -21.63 -15.26 -14.47
N SER A 33 -22.43 -16.02 -15.22
CA SER A 33 -23.42 -16.95 -14.70
C SER A 33 -23.45 -18.22 -15.54
N LEU A 34 -24.09 -19.27 -15.02
CA LEU A 34 -24.27 -20.54 -15.72
C LEU A 34 -25.08 -20.42 -17.02
N SER A 35 -25.87 -19.35 -17.19
CA SER A 35 -26.60 -19.11 -18.45
C SER A 35 -25.69 -18.75 -19.61
N SER A 36 -24.47 -18.25 -19.33
CA SER A 36 -23.52 -17.76 -20.34
C SER A 36 -22.20 -18.52 -20.33
N TYR A 37 -21.87 -19.22 -19.25
CA TYR A 37 -20.57 -19.87 -19.07
C TYR A 37 -20.71 -21.23 -18.39
N SER A 38 -19.99 -22.23 -18.90
CA SER A 38 -19.92 -23.56 -18.27
C SER A 38 -19.22 -23.55 -16.91
N SER A 39 -18.19 -22.70 -16.75
CA SER A 39 -17.51 -22.44 -15.47
C SER A 39 -17.45 -20.92 -15.22
N PRO A 40 -18.50 -20.33 -14.61
CA PRO A 40 -18.60 -18.89 -14.40
C PRO A 40 -17.45 -18.30 -13.56
N TYR A 41 -16.99 -19.04 -12.55
CA TYR A 41 -15.87 -18.61 -11.71
C TYR A 41 -14.55 -18.53 -12.49
N GLU A 42 -14.22 -19.57 -13.27
CA GLU A 42 -13.00 -19.58 -14.08
C GLU A 42 -13.04 -18.50 -15.17
N ALA A 43 -14.20 -18.31 -15.81
CA ALA A 43 -14.40 -17.25 -16.78
C ALA A 43 -14.18 -15.87 -16.15
N ALA A 44 -14.73 -15.63 -14.96
CA ALA A 44 -14.52 -14.41 -14.20
C ALA A 44 -13.04 -14.21 -13.84
N CYS A 45 -12.34 -15.24 -13.37
CA CYS A 45 -10.91 -15.20 -13.06
C CYS A 45 -10.04 -14.85 -14.28
N LYS A 46 -10.33 -15.45 -15.43
CA LYS A 46 -9.62 -15.16 -16.70
C LYS A 46 -9.87 -13.72 -17.14
N TRP A 47 -11.12 -13.28 -17.14
CA TRP A 47 -11.50 -11.92 -17.53
C TRP A 47 -10.87 -10.87 -16.61
N VAL A 48 -10.98 -11.05 -15.28
CA VAL A 48 -10.40 -10.13 -14.29
C VAL A 48 -8.88 -10.02 -14.45
N ASN A 49 -8.18 -11.14 -14.68
CA ASN A 49 -6.74 -11.08 -14.90
C ASN A 49 -6.38 -10.40 -16.23
N LYS A 50 -7.09 -10.71 -17.32
CA LYS A 50 -6.85 -10.10 -18.63
C LYS A 50 -7.07 -8.58 -18.57
N GLU A 51 -8.25 -8.15 -18.15
CA GLU A 51 -8.60 -6.73 -18.05
C GLU A 51 -7.72 -5.98 -17.05
N GLY A 52 -7.35 -6.63 -15.95
CA GLY A 52 -6.43 -6.08 -14.97
C GLY A 52 -5.06 -5.78 -15.56
N VAL A 53 -4.48 -6.73 -16.29
CA VAL A 53 -3.19 -6.56 -16.98
C VAL A 53 -3.29 -5.51 -18.09
N GLU A 54 -4.36 -5.50 -18.88
CA GLU A 54 -4.56 -4.51 -19.95
C GLU A 54 -4.73 -3.09 -19.40
N THR A 55 -5.44 -2.93 -18.28
CA THR A 55 -5.71 -1.61 -17.69
C THR A 55 -4.52 -1.06 -16.90
N TRP A 56 -3.76 -1.92 -16.22
CA TRP A 56 -2.75 -1.49 -15.24
C TRP A 56 -1.32 -1.91 -15.57
N GLY A 57 -1.12 -2.77 -16.57
CA GLY A 57 0.12 -3.49 -16.76
C GLY A 57 0.29 -4.65 -15.76
N LEU A 58 1.12 -5.63 -16.11
CA LEU A 58 1.31 -6.85 -15.34
C LEU A 58 1.79 -6.58 -13.91
N THR A 59 2.85 -5.80 -13.74
CA THR A 59 3.49 -5.53 -12.44
C THR A 59 2.50 -4.88 -11.46
N ARG A 60 1.82 -3.82 -11.89
CA ARG A 60 0.87 -3.08 -11.05
C ARG A 60 -0.38 -3.89 -10.77
N TRP A 61 -0.87 -4.68 -11.72
CA TRP A 61 -1.98 -5.59 -11.51
C TRP A 61 -1.68 -6.65 -10.44
N LEU A 62 -0.48 -7.21 -10.43
CA LEU A 62 -0.07 -8.15 -9.39
C LEU A 62 -0.04 -7.48 -8.00
N MET A 63 0.42 -6.23 -7.89
CA MET A 63 0.39 -5.48 -6.64
C MET A 63 -1.03 -5.16 -6.16
N ILE A 64 -1.94 -4.81 -7.08
CA ILE A 64 -3.37 -4.62 -6.79
C ILE A 64 -3.93 -5.92 -6.21
N LYS A 65 -3.75 -7.07 -6.88
CA LYS A 65 -4.25 -8.36 -6.39
C LYS A 65 -3.67 -8.78 -5.05
N ALA A 66 -2.38 -8.51 -4.81
CA ALA A 66 -1.73 -8.79 -3.54
C ALA A 66 -2.20 -7.88 -2.39
N GLY A 67 -3.03 -6.86 -2.69
CA GLY A 67 -3.51 -5.90 -1.70
C GLY A 67 -2.44 -4.94 -1.20
N LYS A 68 -1.25 -4.90 -1.82
CA LYS A 68 -0.14 -4.02 -1.43
C LYS A 68 -0.55 -2.54 -1.45
N LEU A 69 -1.39 -2.16 -2.42
CA LEU A 69 -1.99 -0.82 -2.50
C LEU A 69 -2.81 -0.41 -1.29
N ARG A 70 -3.69 -1.31 -0.84
CA ARG A 70 -4.55 -1.05 0.32
C ARG A 70 -3.73 -0.97 1.60
N ARG A 71 -2.68 -1.78 1.72
CA ARG A 71 -1.74 -1.75 2.86
C ARG A 71 -1.01 -0.41 2.93
N MET A 72 -0.52 0.09 1.79
CA MET A 72 0.17 1.37 1.78
C MET A 72 -0.70 2.58 2.15
N ARG A 73 -1.99 2.55 1.82
CA ARG A 73 -2.93 3.62 2.18
C ARG A 73 -3.47 3.50 3.60
N SER A 74 -3.28 2.36 4.25
CA SER A 74 -3.67 2.18 5.63
C SER A 74 -2.84 3.11 6.51
N LEU A 75 -3.49 3.99 7.26
CA LEU A 75 -2.82 4.81 8.28
C LEU A 75 -1.99 3.94 9.25
N SER A 76 -2.44 2.71 9.50
CA SER A 76 -1.79 1.75 10.38
C SER A 76 -0.63 0.99 9.74
N HIS A 77 -0.55 0.87 8.42
CA HIS A 77 0.47 0.03 7.73
C HIS A 77 1.32 0.79 6.71
N SER A 78 1.17 2.12 6.66
CA SER A 78 1.93 2.99 5.76
C SER A 78 3.34 3.30 6.29
N VAL A 79 4.22 3.75 5.38
CA VAL A 79 5.53 4.30 5.78
C VAL A 79 5.33 5.68 6.38
N THR A 80 5.61 5.82 7.67
CA THR A 80 5.41 7.06 8.44
C THR A 80 6.72 7.60 9.01
N VAL A 81 6.81 8.92 9.11
CA VAL A 81 7.89 9.63 9.81
C VAL A 81 7.27 10.31 11.03
N LYS A 82 7.86 10.14 12.21
CA LYS A 82 7.39 10.78 13.44
C LYS A 82 8.56 11.38 14.22
N PRO A 83 8.44 12.63 14.72
CA PRO A 83 9.37 13.14 15.71
C PRO A 83 9.16 12.40 17.04
N VAL A 84 10.24 12.12 17.75
CA VAL A 84 10.26 11.45 19.05
C VAL A 84 11.30 12.13 19.93
N VAL A 85 10.88 12.52 21.13
CA VAL A 85 11.78 13.01 22.17
C VAL A 85 12.28 11.79 22.95
N GLN A 86 13.61 11.65 23.06
CA GLN A 86 14.27 10.59 23.81
C GLN A 86 14.88 11.20 25.07
N HIS A 87 14.73 10.49 26.19
CA HIS A 87 15.24 10.92 27.49
C HIS A 87 16.40 10.00 27.88
N ASN A 88 17.55 10.59 28.20
CA ASN A 88 18.65 9.88 28.83
C ASN A 88 18.88 10.47 30.22
N GLU A 89 18.70 9.63 31.23
CA GLU A 89 19.12 9.95 32.59
C GLU A 89 20.65 9.78 32.69
N GLN A 90 21.30 10.80 33.22
CA GLN A 90 22.73 10.79 33.50
C GLN A 90 23.00 10.19 34.89
N PRO A 91 24.25 9.77 35.17
CA PRO A 91 24.63 9.24 36.48
C PRO A 91 24.42 10.21 37.65
N ASP A 92 24.31 11.52 37.38
CA ASP A 92 24.02 12.56 38.38
C ASP A 92 22.52 12.82 38.59
N GLY A 93 21.65 12.05 37.92
CA GLY A 93 20.19 12.19 37.96
C GLY A 93 19.63 13.28 37.04
N SER A 94 20.47 13.98 36.27
CA SER A 94 19.99 14.94 35.26
C SER A 94 19.40 14.22 34.05
N ILE A 95 18.33 14.77 33.46
CA ILE A 95 17.71 14.22 32.25
C ILE A 95 18.13 15.08 31.05
N ILE A 96 18.74 14.45 30.06
CA ILE A 96 18.98 15.05 28.76
C ILE A 96 17.93 14.59 27.78
N GLU A 97 17.24 15.56 27.19
CA GLU A 97 16.29 15.34 26.11
C GLU A 97 16.97 15.56 24.76
N TYR A 98 16.73 14.65 23.83
CA TYR A 98 17.19 14.79 22.44
C TYR A 98 16.07 14.37 21.49
N THR A 99 15.81 15.23 20.50
CA THR A 99 14.82 14.95 19.46
C THR A 99 15.46 14.10 18.36
N SER A 100 14.75 13.04 17.99
CA SER A 100 15.06 12.15 16.87
C SER A 100 13.82 11.97 16.00
N PHE A 101 14.01 11.56 14.75
CA PHE A 101 12.93 11.14 13.86
C PHE A 101 12.95 9.62 13.74
N VAL A 102 11.79 8.99 13.86
CA VAL A 102 11.63 7.56 13.60
C VAL A 102 10.84 7.38 12.31
N VAL A 103 11.38 6.57 11.40
CA VAL A 103 10.66 6.07 10.25
C VAL A 103 10.13 4.69 10.59
N ARG A 104 8.82 4.46 10.48
CA ARG A 104 8.17 3.16 10.69
C ARG A 104 7.56 2.66 9.39
N TRP A 105 7.70 1.38 9.10
CA TRP A 105 7.08 0.71 7.96
C TRP A 105 6.81 -0.75 8.30
N TYR A 106 6.00 -1.42 7.49
CA TYR A 106 5.75 -2.85 7.61
C TYR A 106 6.41 -3.55 6.43
N ASP A 107 7.14 -4.63 6.67
CA ASP A 107 7.64 -5.47 5.58
C ASP A 107 6.52 -6.28 4.91
N ASP A 108 6.88 -7.10 3.92
CA ASP A 108 5.90 -7.91 3.17
C ASP A 108 5.17 -8.93 4.07
N ASP A 109 5.80 -9.33 5.18
CA ASP A 109 5.29 -10.25 6.21
C ASP A 109 4.48 -9.54 7.31
N LEU A 110 4.23 -8.23 7.16
CA LEU A 110 3.50 -7.39 8.11
C LEU A 110 4.20 -7.25 9.47
N VAL A 111 5.52 -7.37 9.51
CA VAL A 111 6.32 -7.07 10.70
C VAL A 111 6.66 -5.59 10.71
N GLU A 112 6.31 -4.90 11.80
CA GLU A 112 6.67 -3.49 11.99
C GLU A 112 8.20 -3.37 12.12
N THR A 113 8.79 -2.59 11.22
CA THR A 113 10.20 -2.25 11.23
C THR A 113 10.36 -0.74 11.46
N THR A 114 11.43 -0.37 12.17
CA THR A 114 11.71 1.03 12.48
C THR A 114 13.16 1.40 12.19
N LYS A 115 13.40 2.68 11.89
CA LYS A 115 14.75 3.25 11.75
C LYS A 115 14.80 4.65 12.32
N TRP A 116 15.83 4.91 13.11
CA TRP A 116 16.01 6.17 13.84
C TRP A 116 17.00 7.10 13.15
N PHE A 117 16.68 8.38 13.14
CA PHE A 117 17.43 9.47 12.53
C PHE A 117 17.58 10.58 13.56
N GLY A 118 18.77 10.75 14.12
CA GLY A 118 19.07 11.78 15.11
C GLY A 118 20.21 12.69 14.67
N ALA A 119 20.27 13.89 15.25
CA ALA A 119 21.30 14.89 14.94
C ALA A 119 22.73 14.36 15.15
N LYS A 120 22.95 13.46 16.12
CA LYS A 120 24.25 12.82 16.38
C LYS A 120 24.88 12.19 15.14
N ARG A 121 24.06 11.62 14.23
CA ARG A 121 24.54 10.95 13.01
C ARG A 121 24.54 11.86 11.78
N TRP A 122 23.64 12.84 11.73
CA TRP A 122 23.38 13.65 10.53
C TRP A 122 23.84 15.11 10.67
N GLY A 123 24.45 15.47 11.80
CA GLY A 123 25.01 16.79 12.10
C GLY A 123 23.98 17.74 12.70
N THR A 124 22.82 17.91 12.05
CA THR A 124 21.74 18.80 12.53
C THR A 124 20.39 18.08 12.58
N LEU A 125 19.46 18.61 13.35
CA LEU A 125 18.09 18.08 13.43
C LEU A 125 17.38 18.18 12.08
N GLU A 126 17.52 19.31 11.38
CA GLU A 126 16.98 19.51 10.04
C GLU A 126 17.52 18.48 9.03
N LYS A 127 18.82 18.20 9.05
CA LYS A 127 19.41 17.16 8.18
C LYS A 127 18.91 15.77 8.54
N ALA A 128 18.70 15.49 9.83
CA ALA A 128 18.12 14.23 10.28
C ALA A 128 16.67 14.07 9.79
N GLU A 129 15.87 15.14 9.83
CA GLU A 129 14.50 15.18 9.30
C GLU A 129 14.47 14.90 7.80
N ILE A 130 15.25 15.65 7.02
CA ILE A 130 15.35 15.47 5.57
C ILE A 130 15.75 14.03 5.23
N ALA A 131 16.75 13.47 5.93
CA ALA A 131 17.18 12.09 5.72
C ALA A 131 16.10 11.07 6.08
N ALA A 132 15.32 11.30 7.14
CA ALA A 132 14.18 10.46 7.51
C ALA A 132 13.10 10.47 6.42
N HIS A 133 12.77 11.66 5.90
CA HIS A 133 11.80 11.81 4.81
C HIS A 133 12.26 11.18 3.50
N GLN A 134 13.54 11.33 3.13
CA GLN A 134 14.12 10.67 1.97
C GLN A 134 14.08 9.15 2.09
N PHE A 135 14.47 8.62 3.27
CA PHE A 135 14.39 7.19 3.52
C PHE A 135 12.95 6.66 3.50
N ALA A 136 12.00 7.42 4.05
CA ALA A 136 10.59 7.07 3.98
C ALA A 136 10.08 7.04 2.53
N ALA A 137 10.48 8.01 1.70
CA ALA A 137 10.15 8.02 0.28
C ALA A 137 10.75 6.80 -0.45
N GLN A 138 12.00 6.44 -0.16
CA GLN A 138 12.64 5.23 -0.71
C GLN A 138 11.86 3.97 -0.31
N LYS A 139 11.47 3.84 0.96
CA LYS A 139 10.68 2.69 1.42
C LYS A 139 9.32 2.60 0.74
N ARG A 140 8.64 3.74 0.54
CA ARG A 140 7.41 3.77 -0.27
C ARG A 140 7.66 3.34 -1.71
N ALA A 141 8.76 3.78 -2.33
CA ALA A 141 9.11 3.33 -3.67
C ALA A 141 9.39 1.82 -3.70
N GLU A 142 10.13 1.27 -2.75
CA GLU A 142 10.39 -0.18 -2.64
C GLU A 142 9.09 -0.99 -2.49
N HIS A 143 8.18 -0.58 -1.60
CA HIS A 143 6.89 -1.26 -1.42
C HIS A 143 5.99 -1.27 -2.66
N THR A 144 6.26 -0.35 -3.60
CA THR A 144 5.48 -0.16 -4.82
C THR A 144 6.22 -0.57 -6.07
N GLY A 145 7.47 -1.03 -5.96
CA GLY A 145 8.36 -1.17 -7.12
C GLY A 145 8.51 0.13 -7.93
N GLY A 146 8.28 1.30 -7.33
CA GLY A 146 8.23 2.60 -8.02
C GLY A 146 6.97 2.83 -8.86
N GLU A 147 6.02 1.89 -8.86
CA GLU A 147 4.89 1.85 -9.81
C GLU A 147 3.66 2.62 -9.36
N LEU A 148 3.66 3.24 -8.17
CA LEU A 148 2.44 3.82 -7.59
C LEU A 148 2.54 5.34 -7.43
N HIS A 149 2.74 6.02 -8.55
CA HIS A 149 2.14 7.33 -8.79
C HIS A 149 0.70 7.10 -9.25
N LEU A 150 -0.23 6.93 -8.33
CA LEU A 150 -1.65 6.92 -8.68
C LEU A 150 -2.13 8.36 -8.89
N PRO A 151 -2.99 8.60 -9.89
CA PRO A 151 -3.83 9.79 -9.91
C PRO A 151 -4.66 9.88 -8.62
N GLU A 152 -4.84 11.09 -8.11
CA GLU A 152 -5.53 11.38 -6.85
C GLU A 152 -6.98 10.85 -6.83
N SER A 153 -7.61 10.71 -8.00
CA SER A 153 -8.95 10.16 -8.19
C SER A 153 -9.10 8.70 -7.77
N LEU A 154 -7.99 7.98 -7.60
CA LEU A 154 -7.98 6.60 -7.17
C LEU A 154 -7.43 6.42 -5.77
N THR A 155 -6.78 7.42 -5.17
CA THR A 155 -6.24 7.39 -3.79
C THR A 155 -7.33 7.50 -2.75
#